data_AF-A0A7Y5KHP3-F1
#
_entry.id   AF-A0A7Y5KHP3-F1
#
_cell.length_a   1.000
_cell.length_b   1.000
_cell.length_c   1.000
_cell.angle_alpha   90.00
_cell.angle_beta   90.00
_cell.angle_gamma   90.00
#
_symmetry.space_group_name_H-M   'P 1'
#
loop_
_entity.id
_entity.type
_entity.pdbx_description
1 polymer ?
#
loop_
_entity_poly.entity_id
_entity_poly.type
_entity_poly.pdbx_seq_one_letter_code
_entity_poly.pdbx_strand_id
1 'polypeptide(L)'
;MISALGKGRVDALRIVVACARSLDDVPHDVYLLELVPTTEAVAGSRFDELPYLECLEPVLGSSGGMLPWVVEVSRTHRGDRDGMGRAQLSVLLAVGDPPADGAPAPDLGPLMAEAFSRMVGRFAPDAPAPDRAEALGAAMAAVAHAYPDVDARALSLTDEEHHAEEGCWTVGLAVVGVTRFRVQLGLAPGLSASTHVHRVPLGEVVDSVGV
;
A
#
# COMPACT_ATOMS: atom_id res chain seq x y z
N MET A 1 -10.83 -19.35 -11.68
CA MET A 1 -10.01 -19.23 -12.91
C MET A 1 -9.84 -17.74 -13.17
N ILE A 2 -8.68 -17.17 -12.85
CA ILE A 2 -8.41 -15.74 -13.02
C ILE A 2 -8.12 -15.49 -14.50
N SER A 3 -9.02 -14.80 -15.22
CA SER A 3 -8.77 -14.40 -16.60
C SER A 3 -7.90 -13.15 -16.62
N ALA A 4 -6.69 -13.24 -17.15
CA ALA A 4 -5.79 -12.10 -17.31
C ALA A 4 -6.35 -11.09 -18.34
N LEU A 5 -6.39 -9.81 -17.98
CA LEU A 5 -6.72 -8.71 -18.89
C LEU A 5 -5.51 -8.39 -19.80
N GLY A 6 -5.32 -9.19 -20.85
CA GLY A 6 -4.22 -9.01 -21.80
C GLY A 6 -4.42 -7.83 -22.76
N LYS A 7 -4.32 -6.59 -22.28
CA LYS A 7 -4.38 -5.37 -23.10
C LYS A 7 -3.07 -4.60 -23.06
N GLY A 8 -2.56 -4.21 -24.23
CA GLY A 8 -1.52 -3.19 -24.40
C GLY A 8 -0.16 -3.49 -23.75
N ARG A 9 0.78 -2.56 -23.93
CA ARG A 9 2.02 -2.49 -23.15
C ARG A 9 1.74 -1.62 -21.93
N VAL A 10 2.31 -2.00 -20.78
CA VAL A 10 2.19 -1.23 -19.54
C VAL A 10 3.55 -0.66 -19.17
N ASP A 11 3.60 0.63 -18.91
CA ASP A 11 4.81 1.35 -18.49
C ASP A 11 4.80 1.79 -17.03
N ALA A 12 3.63 1.72 -16.40
CA ALA A 12 3.46 1.90 -14.96
C ALA A 12 2.39 0.95 -14.42
N LEU A 13 2.74 0.23 -13.35
CA LEU A 13 1.84 -0.63 -12.59
C LEU A 13 1.75 -0.11 -11.17
N ARG A 14 0.53 0.10 -10.68
CA ARG A 14 0.26 0.35 -9.27
C ARG A 14 -0.39 -0.88 -8.64
N ILE A 15 0.09 -1.27 -7.48
CA ILE A 15 -0.50 -2.32 -6.65
C ILE A 15 -0.96 -1.67 -5.35
N VAL A 16 -2.22 -1.91 -4.99
CA VAL A 16 -2.85 -1.41 -3.76
C VAL A 16 -3.39 -2.60 -3.00
N VAL A 17 -3.00 -2.76 -1.74
CA VAL A 17 -3.57 -3.76 -0.83
C VAL A 17 -4.13 -3.02 0.38
N ALA A 18 -5.46 -3.02 0.52
CA ALA A 18 -6.15 -2.37 1.62
C ALA A 18 -6.70 -3.42 2.59
N CYS A 19 -6.59 -3.18 3.88
CA CYS A 19 -7.11 -4.05 4.94
C CYS A 19 -8.21 -3.32 5.70
N ALA A 20 -9.36 -3.96 5.81
CA ALA A 20 -10.55 -3.45 6.49
C ALA A 20 -11.19 -4.55 7.35
N ARG A 21 -12.13 -4.20 8.23
CA ARG A 21 -12.88 -5.20 9.00
C ARG A 21 -13.97 -5.83 8.13
N SER A 22 -14.72 -4.99 7.42
CA SER A 22 -15.67 -5.36 6.37
C SER A 22 -15.29 -4.73 5.03
N LEU A 23 -15.87 -5.22 3.93
CA LEU A 23 -15.71 -4.59 2.60
C LEU A 23 -16.31 -3.19 2.52
N ASP A 24 -17.29 -2.88 3.37
CA ASP A 24 -17.95 -1.57 3.44
C ASP A 24 -17.26 -0.58 4.38
N ASP A 25 -16.24 -1.04 5.13
CA ASP A 25 -15.53 -0.20 6.10
C ASP A 25 -14.37 0.56 5.45
N VAL A 26 -14.01 1.69 6.07
CA VAL A 26 -12.79 2.41 5.72
C VAL A 26 -11.57 1.57 6.12
N PRO A 27 -10.61 1.33 5.21
CA PRO A 27 -9.41 0.56 5.52
C PRO A 27 -8.59 1.18 6.66
N HIS A 28 -8.07 0.35 7.55
CA HIS A 28 -7.15 0.78 8.61
C HIS A 28 -5.69 0.70 8.17
N ASP A 29 -5.38 -0.18 7.22
CA ASP A 29 -4.06 -0.29 6.60
C ASP A 29 -4.18 -0.28 5.08
N VAL A 30 -3.31 0.47 4.41
CA VAL A 30 -3.20 0.48 2.95
C VAL A 30 -1.73 0.39 2.56
N TYR A 31 -1.39 -0.64 1.79
CA TYR A 31 -0.06 -0.86 1.24
C TYR A 31 -0.07 -0.53 -0.25
N LEU A 32 0.92 0.23 -0.69
CA LEU A 32 1.03 0.75 -2.05
C LEU A 32 2.40 0.40 -2.61
N LEU A 33 2.42 -0.03 -3.86
CA LEU A 33 3.65 -0.21 -4.62
C LEU A 33 3.46 0.39 -6.01
N GLU A 34 4.34 1.31 -6.38
CA GLU A 34 4.43 1.82 -7.74
C GLU A 34 5.63 1.18 -8.46
N LEU A 35 5.37 0.58 -9.61
CA LEU A 35 6.36 -0.10 -10.43
C LEU A 35 6.41 0.53 -11.81
N VAL A 36 7.63 0.72 -12.29
CA VAL A 36 7.93 1.00 -13.70
C VAL A 36 8.56 -0.26 -14.26
N PRO A 37 7.80 -1.10 -15.00
CA PRO A 37 8.29 -2.36 -15.52
C PRO A 37 9.52 -2.17 -16.41
N THR A 38 10.57 -2.98 -16.22
CA THR A 38 11.79 -2.91 -17.04
C THR A 38 11.50 -3.23 -18.50
N THR A 39 12.26 -2.62 -19.42
CA THR A 39 12.12 -2.84 -20.88
C THR A 39 12.26 -4.30 -21.31
N GLU A 40 12.98 -5.14 -20.54
CA GLU A 40 13.08 -6.58 -20.79
C GLU A 40 11.81 -7.35 -20.41
N ALA A 41 11.14 -6.97 -19.31
CA ALA A 41 9.82 -7.51 -18.95
C ALA A 41 8.71 -7.07 -19.93
N VAL A 42 8.92 -5.95 -20.64
CA VAL A 42 7.98 -5.30 -21.56
C VAL A 42 8.33 -5.58 -23.05
N ALA A 43 9.35 -6.39 -23.33
CA ALA A 43 9.82 -6.69 -24.68
C ALA A 43 8.86 -7.63 -25.43
N GLY A 44 7.84 -7.08 -26.07
CA GLY A 44 6.99 -7.75 -27.07
C GLY A 44 5.79 -8.52 -26.51
N SER A 45 5.62 -8.61 -25.20
CA SER A 45 4.50 -9.32 -24.54
C SER A 45 3.37 -8.38 -24.12
N ARG A 46 2.15 -8.94 -24.02
CA ARG A 46 1.02 -8.30 -23.34
C ARG A 46 1.32 -8.26 -21.83
N PHE A 47 0.86 -7.22 -21.15
CA PHE A 47 0.92 -7.18 -19.70
C PHE A 47 0.20 -8.40 -19.09
N ASP A 48 0.88 -9.10 -18.18
CA ASP A 48 0.35 -10.22 -17.41
C ASP A 48 0.41 -9.89 -15.91
N GLU A 49 -0.75 -9.91 -15.27
CA GLU A 49 -0.94 -9.58 -13.86
C GLU A 49 -0.69 -10.78 -12.93
N LEU A 50 -0.73 -12.00 -13.46
CA LEU A 50 -0.66 -13.23 -12.66
C LEU A 50 0.61 -13.31 -11.79
N PRO A 51 1.82 -13.01 -12.31
CA PRO A 51 3.04 -13.06 -11.49
C PRO A 51 3.05 -12.11 -10.29
N TYR A 52 2.31 -10.99 -10.37
CA TYR A 52 2.18 -10.04 -9.27
C TYR A 52 1.18 -10.56 -8.23
N LEU A 53 0.05 -11.12 -8.68
CA LEU A 53 -0.92 -11.74 -7.77
C LEU A 53 -0.32 -12.93 -7.01
N GLU A 54 0.52 -13.74 -7.66
CA GLU A 54 1.24 -14.86 -7.01
C GLU A 54 2.15 -14.38 -5.85
N CYS A 55 2.75 -13.20 -5.98
CA CYS A 55 3.57 -12.61 -4.91
C CYS A 55 2.73 -12.24 -3.67
N LEU A 56 1.42 -12.00 -3.83
CA LEU A 56 0.49 -11.66 -2.75
C LEU A 56 -0.13 -12.90 -2.08
N GLU A 57 -0.02 -14.09 -2.67
CA GLU A 57 -0.61 -15.31 -2.10
C GLU A 57 -0.24 -15.58 -0.64
N PRO A 58 1.02 -15.37 -0.18
CA PRO A 58 1.37 -15.57 1.24
C PRO A 58 0.61 -14.62 2.17
N VAL A 59 0.34 -13.40 1.74
CA VAL A 59 -0.38 -12.37 2.51
C VAL A 59 -1.86 -12.73 2.60
N LEU A 60 -2.43 -13.27 1.53
CA LEU A 60 -3.81 -13.76 1.51
C LEU A 60 -3.96 -15.06 2.32
N GLY A 61 -2.91 -15.90 2.32
CA GLY A 61 -2.85 -17.14 3.07
C GLY A 61 -2.71 -16.94 4.58
N SER A 62 -1.98 -15.90 5.03
CA SER A 62 -1.80 -15.61 6.45
C SER A 62 -3.10 -15.15 7.15
N SER A 63 -4.03 -14.55 6.42
CA SER A 63 -5.38 -14.21 6.93
C SER A 63 -6.26 -15.44 7.16
N GLY A 64 -5.90 -16.61 6.62
CA GLY A 64 -6.71 -17.83 6.66
C GLY A 64 -6.69 -18.61 7.99
N GLY A 65 -5.98 -18.12 9.01
CA GLY A 65 -5.74 -18.90 10.24
C GLY A 65 -6.93 -19.00 11.21
N MET A 66 -7.80 -17.98 11.30
CA MET A 66 -8.85 -17.95 12.33
C MET A 66 -10.08 -17.09 12.04
N LEU A 67 -10.06 -16.19 11.04
CA LEU A 67 -11.17 -15.28 10.75
C LEU A 67 -11.71 -15.52 9.34
N PRO A 68 -13.04 -15.44 9.12
CA PRO A 68 -13.59 -15.44 7.77
C PRO A 68 -13.07 -14.21 7.04
N TRP A 69 -12.41 -14.41 5.91
CA TRP A 69 -11.89 -13.32 5.09
C TRP A 69 -12.61 -13.25 3.74
N VAL A 70 -12.77 -12.03 3.25
CA VAL A 70 -13.24 -11.77 1.89
C VAL A 70 -12.19 -10.94 1.17
N VAL A 71 -11.86 -11.37 -0.05
CA VAL A 71 -10.93 -10.66 -0.92
C VAL A 71 -11.68 -10.16 -2.14
N GLU A 72 -11.67 -8.85 -2.34
CA GLU A 72 -12.07 -8.22 -3.59
C GLU A 72 -10.81 -7.86 -4.39
N VAL A 73 -10.76 -8.27 -5.66
CA VAL A 73 -9.68 -7.90 -6.58
C VAL A 73 -10.27 -7.10 -7.73
N SER A 74 -9.89 -5.83 -7.84
CA SER A 74 -10.25 -4.98 -8.97
C SER A 74 -9.04 -4.66 -9.84
N ARG A 75 -9.29 -4.52 -11.14
CA ARG A 75 -8.26 -4.41 -12.17
C ARG A 75 -8.65 -3.31 -13.14
N THR A 76 -7.77 -2.33 -13.27
CA THR A 76 -7.97 -1.23 -14.20
C THR A 76 -6.80 -1.15 -15.16
N HIS A 77 -7.10 -1.07 -16.45
CA HIS A 77 -6.10 -0.82 -17.49
C HIS A 77 -6.51 0.39 -18.32
N ARG A 78 -5.66 1.41 -18.35
CA ARG A 78 -5.83 2.60 -19.18
C ARG A 78 -4.77 2.60 -20.26
N GLY A 79 -5.18 2.59 -21.53
CA GLY A 79 -4.27 2.82 -22.65
C GLY A 79 -4.21 4.31 -22.98
N ASP A 80 -3.01 4.86 -23.15
CA ASP A 80 -2.80 6.20 -23.65
C ASP A 80 -2.56 6.16 -25.18
N ARG A 81 -2.67 7.33 -25.85
CA ARG A 81 -2.65 7.41 -27.33
C ARG A 81 -1.36 6.89 -27.96
N ASP A 82 -0.28 6.82 -27.19
CA ASP A 82 1.05 6.41 -27.66
C ASP A 82 1.27 4.89 -27.56
N GLY A 83 0.23 4.12 -27.18
CA GLY A 83 0.28 2.65 -27.09
C GLY A 83 0.88 2.12 -25.79
N MET A 84 1.32 3.01 -24.90
CA MET A 84 1.70 2.74 -23.51
C MET A 84 0.47 2.91 -22.61
N GLY A 85 0.40 2.12 -21.55
CA GLY A 85 -0.75 2.13 -20.65
C GLY A 85 -0.35 1.99 -19.18
N ARG A 86 -1.30 2.33 -18.32
CA ARG A 86 -1.18 2.17 -16.88
C ARG A 86 -2.09 1.06 -16.41
N ALA A 87 -1.54 0.18 -15.58
CA ALA A 87 -2.31 -0.86 -14.90
C ALA A 87 -2.40 -0.56 -13.41
N GLN A 88 -3.55 -0.90 -12.81
CA GLN A 88 -3.74 -0.90 -11.38
C GLN A 88 -4.36 -2.22 -10.94
N LEU A 89 -3.73 -2.87 -9.96
CA LEU A 89 -4.25 -4.01 -9.23
C LEU A 89 -4.60 -3.53 -7.83
N SER A 90 -5.87 -3.68 -7.44
CA SER A 90 -6.33 -3.32 -6.10
C SER A 90 -6.92 -4.54 -5.43
N VAL A 91 -6.46 -4.83 -4.22
CA VAL A 91 -6.88 -5.94 -3.38
C VAL A 91 -7.44 -5.35 -2.09
N LEU A 92 -8.72 -5.58 -1.80
CA LEU A 92 -9.32 -5.26 -0.52
C LEU A 92 -9.49 -6.55 0.28
N LEU A 93 -8.84 -6.61 1.44
CA LEU A 93 -8.89 -7.73 2.38
C LEU A 93 -9.76 -7.34 3.57
N ALA A 94 -10.96 -7.93 3.66
CA ALA A 94 -11.78 -7.85 4.86
C ALA A 94 -11.37 -8.97 5.82
N VAL A 95 -10.74 -8.61 6.95
CA VAL A 95 -10.19 -9.56 7.93
C VAL A 95 -11.13 -9.83 9.12
N GLY A 96 -12.32 -9.22 9.15
CA GLY A 96 -13.26 -9.34 10.27
C GLY A 96 -12.80 -8.60 11.53
N ASP A 97 -13.56 -8.75 12.62
CA ASP A 97 -13.15 -8.25 13.92
C ASP A 97 -12.07 -9.13 14.55
N PRO A 98 -11.14 -8.56 15.33
CA PRO A 98 -10.19 -9.35 16.10
C PRO A 98 -10.95 -10.32 17.02
N PRO A 99 -10.39 -11.52 17.27
CA PRO A 99 -11.03 -12.50 18.12
C PRO A 99 -11.28 -11.93 19.53
N ALA A 100 -12.41 -12.35 20.14
CA ALA A 100 -12.86 -11.84 21.44
C ALA A 100 -11.91 -12.17 22.61
N ASP A 101 -10.90 -13.00 22.37
CA ASP A 101 -9.82 -13.31 23.31
C ASP A 101 -8.78 -12.17 23.43
N GLY A 102 -8.92 -11.10 22.64
CA GLY A 102 -8.03 -9.96 22.66
C GLY A 102 -6.70 -10.21 21.97
N ALA A 103 -6.59 -11.28 21.15
CA ALA A 103 -5.39 -11.48 20.35
C ALA A 103 -5.23 -10.31 19.36
N PRO A 104 -4.01 -9.76 19.22
CA PRO A 104 -3.75 -8.68 18.29
C PRO A 104 -4.06 -9.14 16.85
N ALA A 105 -4.55 -8.22 16.03
CA ALA A 105 -4.67 -8.47 14.60
C ALA A 105 -3.28 -8.82 14.03
N PRO A 106 -3.20 -9.75 13.07
CA PRO A 106 -1.92 -10.11 12.46
C PRO A 106 -1.32 -8.89 11.76
N ASP A 107 -0.07 -8.58 12.11
CA ASP A 107 0.72 -7.56 11.41
C ASP A 107 1.12 -8.08 10.03
N LEU A 108 0.52 -7.50 8.99
CA LEU A 108 0.79 -7.87 7.60
C LEU A 108 2.01 -7.13 7.02
N GLY A 109 2.58 -6.15 7.73
CA GLY A 109 3.70 -5.33 7.27
C GLY A 109 4.89 -6.16 6.78
N PRO A 110 5.42 -7.13 7.56
CA PRO A 110 6.54 -7.97 7.12
C PRO A 110 6.24 -8.83 5.90
N LEU A 111 5.05 -9.43 5.82
CA LEU A 111 4.63 -10.24 4.67
C LEU A 111 4.47 -9.38 3.42
N MET A 112 4.00 -8.14 3.59
CA MET A 112 3.86 -7.21 2.49
C MET A 112 5.21 -6.69 2.00
N ALA A 113 6.13 -6.36 2.92
CA ALA A 113 7.50 -6.01 2.57
C ALA A 113 8.18 -7.13 1.75
N GLU A 114 7.97 -8.40 2.13
CA GLU A 114 8.49 -9.54 1.38
C GLU A 114 7.82 -9.68 0.00
N ALA A 115 6.50 -9.57 -0.08
CA ALA A 115 5.75 -9.63 -1.34
C ALA A 115 6.22 -8.53 -2.32
N PHE A 116 6.36 -7.29 -1.85
CA PHE A 116 6.86 -6.17 -2.65
C PHE A 116 8.31 -6.35 -3.08
N SER A 117 9.17 -6.87 -2.19
CA SER A 117 10.56 -7.20 -2.52
C SER A 117 10.66 -8.20 -3.67
N ARG A 118 9.83 -9.26 -3.65
CA ARG A 118 9.74 -10.26 -4.73
C ARG A 118 9.26 -9.65 -6.05
N MET A 119 8.32 -8.71 -6.01
CA MET A 119 7.84 -8.02 -7.20
C MET A 119 8.93 -7.13 -7.82
N VAL A 120 9.57 -6.26 -7.04
CA VAL A 120 10.59 -5.36 -7.63
C VAL A 120 11.78 -6.13 -8.16
N GLY A 121 12.31 -7.09 -7.40
CA GLY A 121 13.46 -7.89 -7.85
C GLY A 121 13.22 -8.62 -9.18
N ARG A 122 11.95 -8.78 -9.59
CA ARG A 122 11.57 -9.37 -10.87
C ARG A 122 11.25 -8.34 -11.96
N PHE A 123 10.88 -7.10 -11.61
CA PHE A 123 10.18 -6.20 -12.54
C PHE A 123 10.62 -4.74 -12.58
N ALA A 124 11.37 -4.21 -11.61
CA ALA A 124 11.71 -2.78 -11.58
C ALA A 124 13.20 -2.54 -11.26
N PRO A 125 13.79 -1.44 -11.77
CA PRO A 125 15.14 -1.04 -11.42
C PRO A 125 15.21 -0.43 -10.00
N ASP A 126 16.38 -0.51 -9.37
CA ASP A 126 16.64 0.18 -8.09
C ASP A 126 16.45 1.70 -8.26
N ALA A 127 15.71 2.30 -7.34
CA ALA A 127 15.54 3.74 -7.24
C ALA A 127 16.22 4.26 -5.96
N PRO A 128 16.83 5.46 -6.00
CA PRO A 128 17.41 6.05 -4.80
C PRO A 128 16.32 6.30 -3.73
N ALA A 129 16.75 6.36 -2.48
CA ALA A 129 15.89 6.79 -1.37
C ALA A 129 15.47 8.26 -1.60
N PRO A 130 14.20 8.61 -1.32
CA PRO A 130 13.71 9.96 -1.54
C PRO A 130 14.36 10.93 -0.54
N ASP A 131 14.54 12.17 -0.96
CA ASP A 131 14.88 13.23 -0.01
C ASP A 131 13.68 13.56 0.90
N ARG A 132 13.88 14.41 1.91
CA ARG A 132 12.82 14.77 2.88
C ARG A 132 11.58 15.38 2.20
N ALA A 133 11.77 16.27 1.22
CA ALA A 133 10.66 16.96 0.56
C ALA A 133 9.88 16.02 -0.36
N GLU A 134 10.61 15.16 -1.08
CA GLU A 134 10.05 14.06 -1.87
C GLU A 134 9.27 13.09 -0.98
N ALA A 135 9.85 12.70 0.17
CA ALA A 135 9.21 11.82 1.14
C ALA A 135 7.90 12.43 1.68
N LEU A 136 7.93 13.69 2.13
CA LEU A 136 6.71 14.35 2.61
C LEU A 136 5.63 14.45 1.52
N GLY A 137 6.02 14.84 0.29
CA GLY A 137 5.10 14.90 -0.84
C GLY A 137 4.50 13.54 -1.19
N ALA A 138 5.32 12.49 -1.21
CA ALA A 138 4.91 11.12 -1.44
C ALA A 138 3.95 10.62 -0.34
N ALA A 139 4.24 10.94 0.93
CA ALA A 139 3.39 10.56 2.05
C ALA A 139 2.00 11.21 1.96
N MET A 140 1.93 12.51 1.64
CA MET A 140 0.65 13.21 1.45
C MET A 140 -0.13 12.64 0.27
N ALA A 141 0.54 12.33 -0.85
CA ALA A 141 -0.08 11.71 -2.01
C ALA A 141 -0.59 10.29 -1.71
N ALA A 142 0.16 9.51 -0.93
CA ALA A 142 -0.23 8.18 -0.49
C ALA A 142 -1.48 8.21 0.39
N VAL A 143 -1.57 9.13 1.35
CA VAL A 143 -2.78 9.31 2.18
C VAL A 143 -3.99 9.68 1.31
N ALA A 144 -3.85 10.68 0.43
CA ALA A 144 -4.96 11.09 -0.43
C ALA A 144 -5.39 10.01 -1.42
N HIS A 145 -4.48 9.11 -1.80
CA HIS A 145 -4.82 7.95 -2.62
C HIS A 145 -5.51 6.85 -1.82
N ALA A 146 -5.00 6.54 -0.62
CA ALA A 146 -5.55 5.53 0.28
C ALA A 146 -6.93 5.91 0.83
N TYR A 147 -7.16 7.21 1.02
CA TYR A 147 -8.38 7.79 1.61
C TYR A 147 -8.93 8.90 0.72
N PRO A 148 -9.76 8.57 -0.29
CA PRO A 148 -10.27 9.54 -1.27
C PRO A 148 -11.12 10.67 -0.68
N ASP A 149 -11.65 10.49 0.54
CA ASP A 149 -12.40 11.48 1.31
C ASP A 149 -11.52 12.50 2.03
N VAL A 150 -10.20 12.25 2.09
CA VAL A 150 -9.22 13.15 2.71
C VAL A 150 -8.67 14.13 1.68
N ASP A 151 -8.88 15.43 1.92
CA ASP A 151 -8.21 16.47 1.14
C ASP A 151 -6.73 16.53 1.52
N ALA A 152 -5.85 16.26 0.55
CA ALA A 152 -4.40 16.37 0.72
C ALA A 152 -3.96 17.74 1.26
N ARG A 153 -4.70 18.82 0.95
CA ARG A 153 -4.39 20.18 1.42
C ARG A 153 -4.77 20.41 2.88
N ALA A 154 -5.62 19.55 3.45
CA ALA A 154 -5.99 19.59 4.86
C ALA A 154 -5.03 18.79 5.74
N LEU A 155 -4.07 18.05 5.15
CA LEU A 155 -3.07 17.29 5.88
C LEU A 155 -1.99 18.21 6.45
N SER A 156 -1.69 18.01 7.71
CA SER A 156 -0.59 18.64 8.43
C SER A 156 0.41 17.58 8.89
N LEU A 157 1.71 17.91 8.79
CA LEU A 157 2.79 17.10 9.34
C LEU A 157 2.75 17.12 10.87
N THR A 158 2.75 15.95 11.50
CA THR A 158 2.79 15.83 12.97
C THR A 158 4.16 15.38 13.48
N ASP A 159 4.80 14.46 12.76
CA ASP A 159 6.08 13.86 13.12
C ASP A 159 6.75 13.30 11.85
N GLU A 160 8.08 13.23 11.86
CA GLU A 160 8.86 12.60 10.80
C GLU A 160 10.12 11.97 11.38
N GLU A 161 10.51 10.83 10.83
CA GLU A 161 11.71 10.09 11.19
C GLU A 161 12.35 9.51 9.92
N HIS A 162 13.67 9.64 9.79
CA HIS A 162 14.43 9.09 8.68
C HIS A 162 15.33 7.95 9.18
N HIS A 163 15.11 6.76 8.66
CA HIS A 163 15.92 5.58 8.95
C HIS A 163 16.93 5.38 7.81
N ALA A 164 18.01 6.16 7.84
CA ALA A 164 18.99 6.22 6.74
C ALA A 164 19.65 4.86 6.45
N GLU A 165 19.84 4.01 7.46
CA GLU A 165 20.42 2.67 7.30
C GLU A 165 19.48 1.71 6.54
N GLU A 166 18.17 1.92 6.67
CA GLU A 166 17.12 1.12 6.03
C GLU A 166 16.63 1.74 4.71
N GLY A 167 17.02 3.00 4.45
CA GLY A 167 16.56 3.77 3.30
C GLY A 167 15.08 4.12 3.35
N CYS A 168 14.50 4.20 4.55
CA CYS A 168 13.06 4.36 4.77
C CYS A 168 12.73 5.64 5.57
N TRP A 169 11.52 6.16 5.37
CA TRP A 169 10.99 7.33 6.09
C TRP A 169 9.68 6.97 6.76
N THR A 170 9.49 7.44 7.99
CA THR A 170 8.20 7.42 8.67
C THR A 170 7.69 8.84 8.81
N VAL A 171 6.47 9.10 8.35
CA VAL A 171 5.83 10.42 8.35
C VAL A 171 4.46 10.30 9.00
N GLY A 172 4.25 11.03 10.10
CA GLY A 172 2.93 11.21 10.69
C GLY A 172 2.21 12.38 10.06
N LEU A 173 0.98 12.15 9.60
CA LEU A 173 0.12 13.16 9.00
C LEU A 173 -1.21 13.20 9.73
N ALA A 174 -1.83 14.37 9.85
CA ALA A 174 -3.15 14.49 10.45
C ALA A 174 -4.04 15.48 9.70
N VAL A 175 -5.32 15.13 9.58
CA VAL A 175 -6.39 16.11 9.40
C VAL A 175 -6.81 16.53 10.81
N VAL A 176 -6.53 17.79 11.16
CA VAL A 176 -6.69 18.31 12.52
C VAL A 176 -8.09 18.03 13.06
N GLY A 177 -8.17 17.33 14.20
CA GLY A 177 -9.42 17.00 14.89
C GLY A 177 -10.26 15.90 14.23
N VAL A 178 -9.79 15.29 13.13
CA VAL A 178 -10.57 14.31 12.36
C VAL A 178 -9.90 12.93 12.35
N THR A 179 -8.62 12.85 12.01
CA THR A 179 -7.92 11.56 11.90
C THR A 179 -6.42 11.76 11.79
N ARG A 180 -5.65 10.73 12.16
CA ARG A 180 -4.20 10.69 12.03
C ARG A 180 -3.80 9.48 11.19
N PHE A 181 -2.72 9.65 10.44
CA PHE A 181 -2.10 8.64 9.61
C PHE A 181 -0.63 8.52 10.00
N ARG A 182 -0.12 7.30 9.96
CA ARG A 182 1.31 7.03 9.94
C ARG A 182 1.63 6.46 8.56
N VAL A 183 2.58 7.07 7.88
CA VAL A 183 3.01 6.67 6.55
C VAL A 183 4.45 6.20 6.63
N GLN A 184 4.71 4.96 6.23
CA GLN A 184 6.06 4.45 6.05
C GLN A 184 6.36 4.38 4.55
N LEU A 185 7.40 5.06 4.11
CA LEU A 185 7.95 5.01 2.75
C LEU A 185 9.19 4.14 2.77
N GLY A 186 9.37 3.31 1.75
CA GLY A 186 10.43 2.30 1.77
C GLY A 186 10.09 1.10 2.66
N LEU A 187 8.82 0.69 2.71
CA LEU A 187 8.35 -0.48 3.48
C LEU A 187 9.22 -1.72 3.19
N ALA A 188 9.54 -1.94 1.92
CA ALA A 188 10.46 -2.98 1.51
C ALA A 188 11.87 -2.37 1.32
N PRO A 189 12.92 -2.99 1.89
CA PRO A 189 14.28 -2.47 1.82
C PRO A 189 14.74 -2.22 0.38
N GLY A 190 15.30 -1.03 0.13
CA GLY A 190 15.74 -0.61 -1.21
C GLY A 190 14.61 -0.18 -2.16
N LEU A 191 13.35 -0.21 -1.72
CA LEU A 191 12.18 0.09 -2.55
C LEU A 191 11.48 1.38 -2.11
N SER A 192 12.02 2.53 -2.50
CA SER A 192 11.45 3.85 -2.19
C SER A 192 10.00 4.03 -2.66
N ALA A 193 9.59 3.31 -3.71
CA ALA A 193 8.23 3.32 -4.25
C ALA A 193 7.23 2.41 -3.51
N SER A 194 7.66 1.75 -2.43
CA SER A 194 6.79 0.98 -1.53
C SER A 194 6.33 1.84 -0.36
N THR A 195 5.04 1.83 -0.06
CA THR A 195 4.45 2.66 1.01
C THR A 195 3.46 1.85 1.82
N HIS A 196 3.44 2.09 3.12
CA HIS A 196 2.39 1.65 4.03
C HIS A 196 1.75 2.87 4.67
N VAL A 197 0.44 2.98 4.56
CA VAL A 197 -0.37 4.00 5.22
C VAL A 197 -1.23 3.30 6.27
N HIS A 198 -0.97 3.61 7.53
CA HIS A 198 -1.76 3.16 8.66
C HIS A 198 -2.63 4.30 9.17
N ARG A 199 -3.94 4.11 9.22
CA ARG A 199 -4.88 5.06 9.82
C ARG A 199 -4.99 4.78 11.31
N VAL A 200 -4.49 5.74 12.10
CA VAL A 200 -4.49 5.67 13.55
C VAL A 200 -5.88 6.11 14.04
N PRO A 201 -6.53 5.33 14.93
CA PRO A 201 -7.71 5.80 15.64
C PRO A 201 -7.38 7.11 16.35
N LEU A 202 -8.27 8.11 16.28
CA LEU A 202 -8.18 9.22 17.22
C LEU A 202 -8.38 8.61 18.61
N GLY A 203 -7.31 8.47 19.39
CA GLY A 203 -7.45 8.10 20.78
C GLY A 203 -8.42 9.10 21.44
N GLU A 204 -9.37 8.61 22.23
CA GLU A 204 -9.95 9.45 23.27
C GLU A 204 -8.76 10.00 24.06
N VAL A 205 -8.57 11.31 24.04
CA VAL A 205 -7.67 11.97 24.96
C VAL A 205 -8.26 11.70 26.33
N VAL A 206 -7.78 10.65 27.00
CA VAL A 206 -8.03 10.48 28.42
C VAL A 206 -7.21 11.56 29.08
N ASP A 207 -7.85 12.71 29.26
CA ASP A 207 -7.34 13.83 30.02
C ASP A 207 -7.06 13.30 31.42
N SER A 208 -5.84 12.80 31.63
CA SER A 208 -5.38 12.37 32.94
C SER A 208 -5.00 13.63 33.69
N VAL A 209 -6.02 14.40 34.07
CA VAL A 209 -5.92 15.45 35.06
C VAL A 209 -5.89 14.77 36.43
N GLY A 210 -4.68 14.52 36.90
CA GLY A 210 -4.31 14.46 38.32
C GLY A 210 -4.65 13.20 39.11
N VAL A 211 -3.62 12.64 39.76
CA VAL A 211 -3.47 12.67 41.24
C VAL A 211 -1.99 12.88 41.56
#